data_AF-A0A7X6UAF8-F1
#
_entry.id   AF-A0A7X6UAF8-F1
#
_cell.length_a   1.000
_cell.length_b   1.000
_cell.length_c   1.000
_cell.angle_alpha   90.00
_cell.angle_beta   90.00
_cell.angle_gamma   90.00
#
_symmetry.space_group_name_H-M   'P 1'
#
loop_
_entity.id
_entity.type
_entity.pdbx_description
1 polymer ?
#
loop_
_entity_poly.entity_id
_entity_poly.type
_entity_poly.pdbx_seq_one_letter_code
_entity_poly.pdbx_strand_id
1 'polypeptide(L)'
;MTPEQIKIIVGIALYLLFAIGIGIWYARKSNRNSDEYFLGDRGLGPWVAAMSAEASDMSGWLLMGLPGVAYFTGAGEAVWTGIGLALGTWLNWKLVAVRLRKYSQIAGNAITLPDFFSSRFKDDKKILMTIASLIILVFFSIYVGSQFITFGKLFGYIFGMDQYFTSMVILGAVFVLIYTLIGGFLAESTTDFIQGILMFIALIVVLAGATIRIGGLGVVAENLSKIPRFTDLFGIAVPVDETGAAVTGAAGNLQGVRDGQALFGDGASYGVLSILSCLAWGLGYFGMPQVLLRFMAITRS
;
A
#
# COMPACT_ATOMS: atom_id res chain seq x y z
N MET A 1 16.59 -13.29 22.36
CA MET A 1 16.15 -11.94 21.91
C MET A 1 17.20 -10.93 22.32
N THR A 2 17.62 -10.06 21.40
CA THR A 2 18.56 -8.96 21.70
C THR A 2 17.84 -7.78 22.37
N PRO A 3 18.55 -6.88 23.08
CA PRO A 3 17.94 -5.66 23.63
C PRO A 3 17.25 -4.79 22.56
N GLU A 4 17.74 -4.79 21.32
CA GLU A 4 17.12 -4.10 20.19
C GLU A 4 15.80 -4.74 19.78
N GLN A 5 15.75 -6.07 19.67
CA GLN A 5 14.52 -6.81 19.39
C GLN A 5 13.45 -6.56 20.46
N ILE A 6 13.85 -6.45 21.73
CA ILE A 6 12.91 -6.11 22.82
C ILE A 6 12.31 -4.72 22.60
N LYS A 7 13.11 -3.71 22.24
CA LYS A 7 12.62 -2.35 21.93
C LYS A 7 11.63 -2.36 20.77
N ILE A 8 11.90 -3.14 19.72
CA ILE A 8 10.99 -3.27 18.58
C ILE A 8 9.66 -3.90 19.01
N ILE A 9 9.68 -4.99 19.79
CA ILE A 9 8.45 -5.62 20.30
C ILE A 9 7.65 -4.66 21.17
N VAL A 10 8.30 -3.91 22.05
CA VAL A 10 7.61 -2.90 22.88
C VAL A 10 6.96 -1.84 21.98
N GLY A 11 7.67 -1.34 20.96
CA GLY A 11 7.12 -0.40 19.99
C GLY A 11 5.90 -0.95 19.25
N ILE A 12 5.98 -2.19 18.76
CA ILE A 12 4.87 -2.89 18.10
C ILE A 12 3.70 -3.04 19.09
N ALA A 13 3.94 -3.50 20.31
CA ALA A 13 2.89 -3.68 21.30
C ALA A 13 2.15 -2.37 21.62
N LEU A 14 2.89 -1.28 21.81
CA LEU A 14 2.31 0.06 22.03
C LEU A 14 1.46 0.51 20.82
N TYR A 15 1.97 0.30 19.61
CA TYR A 15 1.24 0.59 18.37
C TYR A 15 -0.05 -0.22 18.24
N LEU A 16 0.00 -1.52 18.54
CA LEU A 16 -1.17 -2.41 18.47
C LEU A 16 -2.22 -2.05 19.53
N LEU A 17 -1.80 -1.75 20.76
CA LEU A 17 -2.69 -1.27 21.83
C LEU A 17 -3.34 0.06 21.47
N PHE A 18 -2.59 0.95 20.83
CA PHE A 18 -3.11 2.22 20.32
C PHE A 18 -4.21 2.00 19.26
N ALA A 19 -3.98 1.13 18.28
CA ALA A 19 -4.97 0.81 17.25
C ALA A 19 -6.25 0.19 17.85
N ILE A 20 -6.10 -0.76 18.78
CA ILE A 20 -7.22 -1.35 19.52
C ILE A 20 -7.97 -0.27 20.31
N GLY A 21 -7.25 0.64 20.97
CA GLY A 21 -7.83 1.73 21.74
C GLY A 21 -8.75 2.61 20.90
N ILE A 22 -8.34 2.96 19.68
CA ILE A 22 -9.19 3.70 18.73
C ILE A 22 -10.40 2.86 18.33
N GLY A 23 -10.22 1.58 18.03
CA GLY A 23 -11.32 0.65 17.72
C GLY A 23 -12.38 0.64 18.83
N ILE A 24 -11.96 0.45 20.08
CA ILE A 24 -12.86 0.45 21.25
C ILE A 24 -13.56 1.80 21.44
N TRP A 25 -12.85 2.92 21.21
CA TRP A 25 -13.42 4.26 21.34
C TRP A 25 -14.59 4.50 20.36
N TYR A 26 -14.44 4.05 19.11
CA TYR A 26 -15.48 4.17 18.08
C TYR A 26 -16.54 3.07 18.15
N ALA A 27 -16.28 1.94 18.81
CA ALA A 27 -17.16 0.76 18.81
C ALA A 27 -18.63 1.08 19.16
N ARG A 28 -18.87 1.94 20.15
CA ARG A 28 -20.23 2.35 20.53
C ARG A 28 -20.95 3.14 19.44
N LYS A 29 -20.21 3.95 18.68
CA LYS A 29 -20.77 4.75 17.59
C LYS A 29 -21.03 3.89 16.35
N SER A 30 -20.05 3.08 15.97
CA SER A 30 -20.11 2.22 14.78
C SER A 30 -21.21 1.17 14.87
N ASN A 31 -21.49 0.64 16.07
CA ASN A 31 -22.53 -0.39 16.27
C ASN A 31 -23.97 0.15 16.35
N ARG A 32 -24.23 1.42 16.01
CA ARG A 32 -25.59 1.99 16.04
C ARG A 32 -26.46 1.51 14.88
N ASN A 33 -25.91 1.42 13.69
CA ASN A 33 -26.59 0.97 12.47
C ASN A 33 -25.56 0.68 11.35
N SER A 34 -26.03 0.18 10.22
CA SER A 34 -25.18 -0.13 9.05
C SER A 34 -24.47 1.09 8.47
N ASP A 35 -25.11 2.25 8.46
CA ASP A 35 -24.57 3.47 7.84
C ASP A 35 -23.37 4.00 8.63
N GLU A 36 -23.44 3.94 9.96
CA GLU A 36 -22.33 4.26 10.87
C GLU A 36 -21.21 3.22 10.75
N TYR A 37 -21.55 1.93 10.69
CA TYR A 37 -20.55 0.86 10.64
C TYR A 37 -19.75 0.86 9.32
N PHE A 38 -20.41 1.00 8.18
CA PHE A 38 -19.78 0.86 6.86
C PHE A 38 -19.33 2.18 6.23
N LEU A 39 -19.94 3.32 6.61
CA LEU A 39 -19.67 4.62 5.97
C LEU A 39 -19.49 5.78 6.95
N GLY A 40 -19.60 5.53 8.27
CA GLY A 40 -19.43 6.56 9.29
C GLY A 40 -20.41 7.72 9.18
N ASP A 41 -21.64 7.44 8.75
CA ASP A 41 -22.69 8.46 8.48
C ASP A 41 -22.23 9.58 7.52
N ARG A 42 -21.29 9.26 6.63
CA ARG A 42 -20.66 10.21 5.71
C ARG A 42 -20.07 11.43 6.43
N GLY A 43 -19.53 11.23 7.64
CA GLY A 43 -18.98 12.27 8.48
C GLY A 43 -17.48 12.54 8.30
N LEU A 44 -16.82 11.97 7.28
CA LEU A 44 -15.37 12.13 7.14
C LEU A 44 -14.99 13.54 6.69
N GLY A 45 -14.22 14.24 7.52
CA GLY A 45 -13.57 15.48 7.12
C GLY A 45 -12.58 15.27 5.96
N PRO A 46 -12.29 16.29 5.15
CA PRO A 46 -11.48 16.16 3.94
C PRO A 46 -10.06 15.64 4.20
N TRP A 47 -9.44 16.04 5.32
CA TRP A 47 -8.10 15.58 5.70
C TRP A 47 -8.06 14.09 6.07
N VAL A 48 -9.04 13.63 6.85
CA VAL A 48 -9.14 12.22 7.24
C VAL A 48 -9.48 11.37 6.03
N ALA A 49 -10.38 11.84 5.16
CA ALA A 49 -10.71 11.14 3.91
C ALA A 49 -9.49 11.02 2.99
N ALA A 50 -8.71 12.10 2.80
CA ALA A 50 -7.53 12.09 1.96
C ALA A 50 -6.45 11.15 2.52
N MET A 51 -6.02 11.37 3.77
CA MET A 51 -4.96 10.54 4.35
C MET A 51 -5.38 9.09 4.56
N SER A 52 -6.65 8.81 4.89
CA SER A 52 -7.12 7.43 4.98
C SER A 52 -7.19 6.75 3.62
N ALA A 53 -7.64 7.46 2.58
CA ALA A 53 -7.59 6.92 1.22
C ALA A 53 -6.16 6.55 0.81
N GLU A 54 -5.19 7.45 1.06
CA GLU A 54 -3.78 7.18 0.75
C GLU A 54 -3.20 6.09 1.64
N ALA A 55 -3.37 6.15 2.96
CA ALA A 55 -2.81 5.12 3.85
C ALA A 55 -3.40 3.73 3.60
N SER A 56 -4.69 3.64 3.24
CA SER A 56 -5.34 2.39 2.83
C SER A 56 -4.82 1.86 1.48
N ASP A 57 -4.31 2.75 0.62
CA ASP A 57 -3.58 2.38 -0.60
C ASP A 57 -2.12 1.98 -0.31
N MET A 58 -1.48 2.63 0.67
CA MET A 58 -0.10 2.38 1.10
C MET A 58 0.04 1.03 1.81
N SER A 59 0.00 -0.03 1.01
CA SER A 59 0.13 -1.41 1.45
C SER A 59 1.60 -1.81 1.62
N GLY A 60 1.86 -3.07 2.01
CA GLY A 60 3.19 -3.66 2.03
C GLY A 60 3.96 -3.50 0.71
N TRP A 61 3.24 -3.31 -0.41
CA TRP A 61 3.83 -2.96 -1.71
C TRP A 61 4.64 -1.66 -1.67
N LEU A 62 4.14 -0.58 -1.06
CA LEU A 62 4.86 0.69 -1.09
C LEU A 62 6.09 0.69 -0.18
N LEU A 63 6.06 -0.07 0.91
CA LEU A 63 7.18 -0.12 1.85
C LEU A 63 8.25 -1.16 1.50
N MET A 64 7.87 -2.28 0.88
CA MET A 64 8.82 -3.35 0.51
C MET A 64 8.95 -3.54 -1.00
N GLY A 65 7.86 -3.43 -1.74
CA GLY A 65 7.82 -3.67 -3.18
C GLY A 65 8.54 -2.59 -3.98
N LEU A 66 8.01 -1.36 -3.99
CA LEU A 66 8.57 -0.27 -4.80
C LEU A 66 10.02 0.10 -4.41
N PRO A 67 10.39 0.21 -3.12
CA PRO A 67 11.79 0.38 -2.72
C PRO A 67 12.67 -0.82 -3.09
N GLY A 68 12.11 -2.04 -3.07
CA GLY A 68 12.80 -3.24 -3.53
C GLY A 68 13.10 -3.19 -5.04
N VAL A 69 12.14 -2.74 -5.85
CA VAL A 69 12.35 -2.48 -7.28
C VAL A 69 13.44 -1.41 -7.46
N ALA A 70 13.34 -0.27 -6.77
CA ALA A 70 14.34 0.79 -6.86
C ALA A 70 15.75 0.30 -6.47
N TYR A 71 15.84 -0.53 -5.43
CA TYR A 71 17.09 -1.16 -4.99
C TYR A 71 17.66 -2.12 -6.03
N PHE A 72 16.79 -2.90 -6.69
CA PHE A 72 17.21 -3.99 -7.58
C PHE A 72 17.46 -3.54 -9.02
N THR A 73 16.72 -2.54 -9.51
CA THR A 73 16.73 -2.13 -10.92
C THR A 73 16.99 -0.64 -11.14
N GLY A 74 17.10 0.15 -10.08
CA GLY A 74 17.40 1.57 -10.14
C GLY A 74 16.17 2.47 -10.32
N ALA A 75 16.42 3.69 -10.80
CA ALA A 75 15.46 4.79 -10.76
C ALA A 75 14.32 4.67 -11.79
N GLY A 76 14.58 4.18 -13.01
CA GLY A 76 13.61 4.20 -14.12
C GLY A 76 12.23 3.68 -13.75
N GLU A 77 12.13 2.38 -13.44
CA GLU A 77 10.85 1.74 -13.13
C GLU A 77 10.18 2.32 -11.88
N ALA A 78 10.97 2.57 -10.82
CA ALA A 78 10.44 3.09 -9.56
C ALA A 78 9.87 4.51 -9.71
N VAL A 79 10.56 5.39 -10.44
CA VAL A 79 10.15 6.79 -10.65
C VAL A 79 8.94 6.86 -11.58
N TRP A 80 8.93 6.14 -12.70
CA TRP A 80 7.76 6.14 -13.59
C TRP A 80 6.52 5.55 -12.92
N THR A 81 6.69 4.52 -12.09
CA THR A 81 5.60 3.98 -11.27
C THR A 81 5.12 5.05 -10.30
N GLY A 82 6.03 5.72 -9.56
CA GLY A 82 5.68 6.81 -8.65
C GLY A 82 4.94 7.96 -9.32
N ILE A 83 5.36 8.37 -10.52
CA ILE A 83 4.65 9.39 -11.34
C ILE A 83 3.26 8.89 -11.72
N GLY A 84 3.13 7.64 -12.17
CA GLY A 84 1.86 7.01 -12.50
C GLY A 84 0.89 7.02 -11.32
N LEU A 85 1.36 6.58 -10.15
CA LEU A 85 0.58 6.58 -8.92
C LEU A 85 0.14 8.01 -8.55
N ALA A 86 1.05 8.98 -8.53
CA ALA A 86 0.73 10.37 -8.20
C ALA A 86 -0.32 10.98 -9.15
N LEU A 87 -0.18 10.76 -10.46
CA LEU A 87 -1.15 11.22 -11.46
C LEU A 87 -2.49 10.49 -11.31
N GLY A 88 -2.46 9.18 -11.09
CA GLY A 88 -3.63 8.34 -10.88
C GLY A 88 -4.45 8.78 -9.68
N THR A 89 -3.80 8.94 -8.52
CA THR A 89 -4.41 9.47 -7.30
C THR A 89 -5.05 10.84 -7.53
N TRP A 90 -4.29 11.78 -8.12
CA TRP A 90 -4.79 13.13 -8.39
C TRP A 90 -5.98 13.14 -9.33
N LEU A 91 -5.93 12.37 -10.43
CA LEU A 91 -7.05 12.25 -11.38
C LEU A 91 -8.26 11.57 -10.74
N ASN A 92 -8.06 10.51 -9.95
CA ASN A 92 -9.13 9.82 -9.26
C ASN A 92 -9.85 10.76 -8.28
N TRP A 93 -9.11 11.51 -7.48
CA TRP A 93 -9.67 12.52 -6.59
C TRP A 93 -10.46 13.58 -7.37
N LYS A 94 -9.85 14.16 -8.42
CA LYS A 94 -10.46 15.23 -9.22
C LYS A 94 -11.69 14.79 -10.00
N LEU A 95 -11.68 13.58 -10.56
CA LEU A 95 -12.71 13.10 -11.48
C LEU A 95 -13.79 12.27 -10.77
N VAL A 96 -13.41 11.44 -9.80
CA VAL A 96 -14.32 10.45 -9.21
C VAL A 96 -14.87 10.92 -7.88
N ALA A 97 -14.04 11.45 -6.97
CA ALA A 97 -14.42 11.64 -5.57
C ALA A 97 -15.73 12.44 -5.39
N VAL A 98 -15.80 13.65 -5.96
CA VAL A 98 -16.98 14.51 -5.85
C VAL A 98 -18.22 13.90 -6.52
N ARG A 99 -18.03 13.25 -7.68
CA ARG A 99 -19.13 12.66 -8.46
C ARG A 99 -19.71 11.46 -7.72
N LEU A 100 -18.86 10.53 -7.31
CA LEU A 100 -19.25 9.33 -6.57
C LEU A 100 -19.90 9.70 -5.24
N ARG A 101 -19.36 10.71 -4.54
CA ARG A 101 -19.93 11.19 -3.29
C ARG A 101 -21.36 11.69 -3.44
N LYS A 102 -21.64 12.52 -4.45
CA LYS A 102 -22.98 13.08 -4.70
C LYS A 102 -23.94 12.02 -5.23
N TYR A 103 -23.49 11.19 -6.17
CA TYR A 103 -24.35 10.21 -6.84
C TYR A 103 -24.71 9.04 -5.93
N SER A 104 -23.82 8.60 -5.04
CA SER A 104 -24.15 7.56 -4.06
C SER A 104 -25.26 7.96 -3.11
N GLN A 105 -25.40 9.25 -2.76
CA GLN A 105 -26.53 9.74 -1.97
C GLN A 105 -27.85 9.71 -2.75
N ILE A 106 -27.83 10.16 -4.00
CA ILE A 106 -29.04 10.22 -4.84
C ILE A 106 -29.49 8.82 -5.25
N ALA A 107 -28.55 7.89 -5.41
CA ALA A 107 -28.79 6.49 -5.73
C ALA A 107 -29.18 5.69 -4.47
N GLY A 108 -30.25 6.10 -3.78
CA GLY A 108 -30.80 5.38 -2.64
C GLY A 108 -29.95 5.41 -1.37
N ASN A 109 -29.11 6.45 -1.20
CA ASN A 109 -28.10 6.52 -0.14
C ASN A 109 -27.19 5.29 -0.07
N ALA A 110 -26.75 4.77 -1.20
CA ALA A 110 -25.89 3.60 -1.28
C ALA A 110 -24.66 3.71 -0.37
N ILE A 111 -24.44 2.68 0.44
CA ILE A 111 -23.34 2.59 1.40
C ILE A 111 -22.17 1.72 0.91
N THR A 112 -22.37 0.94 -0.15
CA THR A 112 -21.32 0.14 -0.80
C THR A 112 -21.24 0.43 -2.30
N LEU A 113 -20.11 0.10 -2.94
CA LEU A 113 -19.97 0.23 -4.40
C LEU A 113 -20.89 -0.71 -5.20
N PRO A 114 -21.04 -2.00 -4.86
CA PRO A 114 -21.99 -2.86 -5.56
C PRO A 114 -23.43 -2.33 -5.48
N ASP A 115 -23.83 -1.84 -4.30
CA ASP A 115 -25.14 -1.23 -4.11
C ASP A 115 -25.28 0.07 -4.91
N PHE A 116 -24.23 0.90 -4.95
CA PHE A 116 -24.19 2.08 -5.80
C PHE A 116 -24.39 1.72 -7.28
N PHE A 117 -23.69 0.72 -7.79
CA PHE A 117 -23.86 0.27 -9.18
C PHE A 117 -25.27 -0.26 -9.42
N SER A 118 -25.80 -1.08 -8.50
CA SER A 118 -27.16 -1.60 -8.59
C SER A 118 -28.19 -0.48 -8.70
N SER A 119 -28.12 0.49 -7.80
CA SER A 119 -29.04 1.63 -7.74
C SER A 119 -28.83 2.60 -8.91
N ARG A 120 -27.58 2.83 -9.34
CA ARG A 120 -27.24 3.72 -10.46
C ARG A 120 -27.75 3.21 -11.80
N PHE A 121 -27.75 1.89 -12.00
CA PHE A 121 -28.17 1.25 -13.25
C PHE A 121 -29.56 0.63 -13.18
N LYS A 122 -30.30 0.82 -12.08
CA LYS A 122 -31.65 0.26 -11.87
C LYS A 122 -31.67 -1.26 -12.04
N ASP A 123 -30.70 -1.93 -11.43
CA ASP A 123 -30.54 -3.38 -11.44
C ASP A 123 -31.54 -4.05 -10.49
N ASP A 124 -32.79 -4.17 -10.93
CA ASP A 124 -33.88 -4.76 -10.15
C ASP A 124 -33.62 -6.24 -9.79
N LYS A 125 -32.86 -6.95 -10.64
CA LYS A 125 -32.51 -8.37 -10.46
C LYS A 125 -31.23 -8.60 -9.65
N LYS A 126 -30.55 -7.53 -9.21
CA LYS A 126 -29.30 -7.61 -8.44
C LYS A 126 -28.16 -8.38 -9.12
N ILE A 127 -28.19 -8.48 -10.45
CA ILE A 127 -27.17 -9.20 -11.24
C ILE A 127 -25.86 -8.41 -11.22
N LEU A 128 -25.92 -7.11 -11.51
CA LEU A 128 -24.75 -6.23 -11.51
C LEU A 128 -24.15 -6.14 -10.10
N MET A 129 -25.01 -6.04 -9.08
CA MET A 129 -24.58 -6.07 -7.68
C MET A 129 -23.80 -7.35 -7.36
N THR A 130 -24.35 -8.51 -7.74
CA THR A 130 -23.73 -9.81 -7.46
C THR A 130 -22.39 -9.96 -8.16
N ILE A 131 -22.32 -9.61 -9.45
CA ILE A 131 -21.08 -9.67 -10.22
C ILE A 131 -20.01 -8.74 -9.62
N ALA A 132 -20.37 -7.49 -9.31
CA ALA A 132 -19.45 -6.53 -8.70
C ALA A 132 -18.94 -7.01 -7.34
N SER A 133 -19.82 -7.52 -6.48
CA SER A 133 -19.46 -8.08 -5.17
C SER A 133 -18.52 -9.28 -5.30
N LEU A 134 -18.77 -10.20 -6.23
CA LEU A 134 -17.91 -11.37 -6.44
C LEU A 134 -16.53 -10.99 -6.96
N ILE A 135 -16.45 -10.06 -7.92
CA ILE A 135 -15.18 -9.55 -8.44
C ILE A 135 -14.39 -8.90 -7.29
N ILE A 136 -15.02 -7.99 -6.55
CA ILE A 136 -14.37 -7.34 -5.40
C ILE A 136 -13.91 -8.39 -4.39
N LEU A 137 -14.76 -9.35 -4.02
CA LEU A 137 -14.41 -10.37 -3.03
C LEU A 137 -13.19 -11.20 -3.45
N VAL A 138 -13.14 -11.67 -4.69
CA VAL A 138 -12.05 -12.54 -5.18
C VAL A 138 -10.74 -11.76 -5.26
N PHE A 139 -10.72 -10.62 -5.95
CA PHE A 139 -9.48 -9.87 -6.16
C PHE A 139 -8.98 -9.20 -4.88
N PHE A 140 -9.90 -8.71 -4.04
CA PHE A 140 -9.52 -8.09 -2.78
C PHE A 140 -9.03 -9.11 -1.75
N SER A 141 -9.52 -10.36 -1.79
CA SER A 141 -8.99 -11.44 -0.94
C SER A 141 -7.53 -11.76 -1.27
N ILE A 142 -7.16 -11.80 -2.56
CA ILE A 142 -5.76 -12.01 -2.98
C ILE A 142 -4.90 -10.83 -2.50
N TYR A 143 -5.39 -9.61 -2.69
CA TYR A 143 -4.70 -8.40 -2.24
C TYR A 143 -4.45 -8.40 -0.73
N VAL A 144 -5.50 -8.60 0.08
CA VAL A 144 -5.39 -8.65 1.55
C VAL A 144 -4.49 -9.80 2.01
N GLY A 145 -4.59 -10.97 1.37
CA GLY A 145 -3.72 -12.12 1.64
C GLY A 145 -2.23 -11.80 1.47
N SER A 146 -1.87 -11.02 0.44
CA SER A 146 -0.48 -10.59 0.22
C SER A 146 0.07 -9.69 1.34
N GLN A 147 -0.81 -8.95 2.03
CA GLN A 147 -0.43 -8.09 3.16
C GLN A 147 -0.04 -8.93 4.37
N PHE A 148 -0.78 -10.00 4.67
CA PHE A 148 -0.44 -10.90 5.76
C PHE A 148 0.84 -11.70 5.49
N ILE A 149 1.09 -12.07 4.23
CA ILE A 149 2.38 -12.65 3.81
C ILE A 149 3.53 -11.68 4.10
N THR A 150 3.35 -10.39 3.78
CA THR A 150 4.35 -9.35 4.04
C THR A 150 4.63 -9.20 5.53
N PHE A 151 3.58 -9.21 6.36
CA PHE A 151 3.70 -9.23 7.82
C PHE A 151 4.53 -10.43 8.32
N GLY A 152 4.23 -11.65 7.84
CA GLY A 152 4.99 -12.85 8.20
C GLY A 152 6.47 -12.77 7.82
N LYS A 153 6.78 -12.26 6.62
CA LYS A 153 8.17 -12.07 6.16
C LYS A 153 8.93 -11.07 7.02
N LEU A 154 8.29 -9.96 7.40
CA LEU A 154 8.89 -8.95 8.27
C LEU A 154 9.35 -9.55 9.61
N PHE A 155 8.56 -10.44 10.20
CA PHE A 155 8.94 -11.12 11.44
C PHE A 155 10.14 -12.07 11.25
N GLY A 156 10.19 -12.77 10.11
CA GLY A 156 11.38 -13.54 9.71
C GLY A 156 12.63 -12.67 9.70
N TYR A 157 12.59 -11.56 8.96
CA TYR A 157 13.74 -10.66 8.79
C TYR A 157 14.21 -9.96 10.07
N ILE A 158 13.28 -9.51 10.93
CA ILE A 158 13.63 -8.74 12.13
C ILE A 158 14.00 -9.66 13.31
N PHE A 159 13.31 -10.79 13.46
CA PHE A 159 13.43 -11.64 14.64
C PHE A 159 14.14 -12.98 14.38
N GLY A 160 14.47 -13.31 13.13
CA GLY A 160 15.03 -14.62 12.78
C GLY A 160 14.03 -15.75 13.01
N MET A 161 12.74 -15.48 12.75
CA MET A 161 11.63 -16.38 13.04
C MET A 161 11.04 -17.00 11.77
N ASP A 162 11.87 -17.27 10.76
CA ASP A 162 11.42 -17.82 9.47
C ASP A 162 10.66 -19.15 9.64
N GLN A 163 11.05 -19.99 10.61
CA GLN A 163 10.35 -21.23 10.95
C GLN A 163 8.91 -21.02 11.45
N TYR A 164 8.55 -19.82 11.91
CA TYR A 164 7.22 -19.47 12.41
C TYR A 164 6.41 -18.65 11.41
N PHE A 165 6.86 -18.54 10.16
CA PHE A 165 6.21 -17.73 9.13
C PHE A 165 4.69 -17.90 9.08
N THR A 166 4.19 -19.14 8.94
CA THR A 166 2.75 -19.43 8.86
C THR A 166 2.00 -18.98 10.12
N SER A 167 2.56 -19.24 11.30
CA SER A 167 1.96 -18.81 12.57
C SER A 167 1.87 -17.30 12.70
N MET A 168 2.89 -16.57 12.23
CA MET A 168 2.90 -15.10 12.23
C MET A 168 1.88 -14.51 11.26
N VAL A 169 1.74 -15.10 10.06
CA VAL A 169 0.70 -14.72 9.09
C VAL A 169 -0.69 -14.87 9.72
N ILE A 170 -0.99 -16.02 10.33
CA ILE A 170 -2.30 -16.28 10.96
C ILE A 170 -2.54 -15.34 12.14
N LEU A 171 -1.54 -15.14 13.00
CA LEU A 171 -1.65 -14.25 14.16
C LEU A 171 -1.91 -12.80 13.73
N GLY A 172 -1.19 -12.32 12.73
CA GLY A 172 -1.42 -10.99 12.15
C GLY A 172 -2.83 -10.86 11.58
N ALA A 173 -3.33 -11.88 10.86
CA ALA A 173 -4.68 -11.89 10.31
C ALA A 173 -5.76 -11.86 11.40
N VAL A 174 -5.64 -12.71 12.43
CA VAL A 174 -6.58 -12.76 13.56
C VAL A 174 -6.57 -11.42 14.31
N PHE A 175 -5.39 -10.88 14.57
CA PHE A 175 -5.25 -9.59 15.25
C PHE A 175 -5.96 -8.47 14.48
N VAL A 176 -5.68 -8.35 13.18
CA VAL A 176 -6.30 -7.33 12.32
C VAL A 176 -7.81 -7.50 12.25
N LEU A 177 -8.29 -8.74 12.06
CA LEU A 177 -9.71 -9.02 12.02
C LEU A 177 -10.43 -8.58 13.30
N ILE A 178 -9.86 -8.84 14.48
CA ILE A 178 -10.50 -8.49 15.76
C ILE A 178 -10.70 -6.98 15.89
N TYR A 179 -9.65 -6.17 15.73
CA TYR A 179 -9.80 -4.73 15.97
C TYR A 179 -10.60 -4.03 14.87
N THR A 180 -10.54 -4.51 13.62
CA THR A 180 -11.34 -3.96 12.51
C THR A 180 -12.83 -4.23 12.72
N LEU A 181 -13.21 -5.42 13.19
CA LEU A 181 -14.62 -5.73 13.50
C LEU A 181 -15.18 -4.91 14.67
N ILE A 182 -14.34 -4.56 15.65
CA ILE A 182 -14.76 -3.77 16.81
C ILE A 182 -15.01 -2.31 16.42
N GLY A 183 -14.11 -1.73 15.62
CA GLY A 183 -14.06 -0.29 15.38
C GLY A 183 -14.97 0.24 14.28
N GLY A 184 -15.24 -0.55 13.23
CA GLY A 184 -15.96 -0.09 12.04
C GLY A 184 -15.23 1.04 11.27
N PHE A 185 -15.90 1.59 10.26
CA PHE A 185 -15.29 2.46 9.24
C PHE A 185 -14.62 3.74 9.79
N LEU A 186 -15.21 4.39 10.81
CA LEU A 186 -14.62 5.60 11.40
C LEU A 186 -13.35 5.32 12.20
N ALA A 187 -13.30 4.17 12.89
CA ALA A 187 -12.09 3.76 13.59
C ALA A 187 -10.96 3.51 12.60
N GLU A 188 -11.26 2.73 11.55
CA GLU A 188 -10.31 2.40 10.47
C GLU A 188 -9.78 3.67 9.81
N SER A 189 -10.68 4.59 9.41
CA SER A 189 -10.27 5.85 8.78
C SER A 189 -9.41 6.73 9.69
N THR A 190 -9.65 6.69 11.00
CA THR A 190 -8.87 7.44 11.99
C THR A 190 -7.50 6.79 12.24
N THR A 191 -7.45 5.46 12.37
CA THR A 191 -6.18 4.74 12.46
C THR A 191 -5.33 4.95 11.21
N ASP A 192 -5.95 4.90 10.02
CA ASP A 192 -5.27 5.14 8.74
C ASP A 192 -4.65 6.54 8.68
N PHE A 193 -5.39 7.58 9.10
CA PHE A 193 -4.87 8.95 9.14
C PHE A 193 -3.59 9.05 10.00
N ILE A 194 -3.62 8.46 11.19
CA ILE A 194 -2.50 8.52 12.13
C ILE A 194 -1.32 7.66 11.64
N GLN A 195 -1.61 6.47 11.11
CA GLN A 195 -0.62 5.57 10.52
C GLN A 195 0.05 6.20 9.30
N GLY A 196 -0.71 6.86 8.43
CA GLY A 196 -0.16 7.59 7.28
C GLY A 196 0.82 8.68 7.69
N ILE A 197 0.51 9.46 8.73
CA ILE A 197 1.44 10.46 9.29
C ILE A 197 2.70 9.78 9.84
N LEU A 198 2.53 8.70 10.61
CA LEU A 198 3.66 7.97 11.19
C LEU A 198 4.57 7.40 10.10
N MET A 199 4.00 6.80 9.05
CA MET A 199 4.73 6.26 7.91
C MET A 199 5.48 7.37 7.16
N PHE A 200 4.83 8.51 6.91
CA PHE A 200 5.46 9.64 6.25
C PHE A 200 6.68 10.15 7.02
N ILE A 201 6.56 10.32 8.34
CA ILE A 201 7.68 10.71 9.21
C ILE A 201 8.78 9.64 9.18
N ALA A 202 8.41 8.36 9.30
CA ALA A 202 9.37 7.26 9.29
C ALA A 202 10.19 7.21 8.00
N LEU A 203 9.56 7.41 6.84
CA LEU A 203 10.25 7.46 5.55
C LEU A 203 11.25 8.63 5.48
N ILE A 204 10.89 9.81 5.98
CA ILE A 204 11.80 10.96 6.06
C ILE A 204 13.00 10.64 6.96
N VAL A 205 12.75 10.06 8.14
CA VAL A 205 13.81 9.71 9.09
C VAL A 205 14.76 8.68 8.51
N VAL A 206 14.25 7.63 7.85
CA VAL A 206 15.07 6.61 7.21
C VAL A 206 15.88 7.20 6.07
N LEU A 207 15.27 7.97 5.18
CA LEU A 207 15.96 8.61 4.06
C LEU A 207 17.07 9.55 4.55
N ALA A 208 16.75 10.46 5.47
CA ALA A 208 17.71 11.42 6.00
C ALA A 208 18.82 10.72 6.79
N GLY A 209 18.47 9.79 7.68
CA GLY A 209 19.42 9.06 8.52
C GLY A 209 20.39 8.20 7.69
N ALA A 210 19.88 7.46 6.71
CA ALA A 210 20.71 6.65 5.81
C ALA A 210 21.66 7.53 4.99
N THR A 211 21.14 8.63 4.42
CA THR A 211 21.93 9.57 3.63
C THR A 211 23.06 10.19 4.45
N ILE A 212 22.78 10.64 5.67
CA ILE A 212 23.80 11.21 6.57
C ILE A 212 24.87 10.17 6.91
N ARG A 213 24.46 8.93 7.20
CA ARG A 213 25.38 7.85 7.59
C ARG A 213 26.31 7.41 6.46
N ILE A 214 25.88 7.52 5.21
CA ILE A 214 26.69 7.21 4.02
C ILE A 214 27.68 8.34 3.68
N GLY A 215 27.50 9.55 4.23
CA GLY A 215 28.37 10.71 3.96
C GLY A 215 27.71 11.81 3.12
N GLY A 216 26.38 11.80 3.00
CA GLY A 216 25.59 12.83 2.32
C GLY A 216 25.17 12.45 0.90
N LEU A 217 24.32 13.30 0.30
CA LEU A 217 23.74 13.06 -1.03
C LEU A 217 24.78 12.95 -2.14
N GLY A 218 25.89 13.68 -2.04
CA GLY A 218 26.97 13.62 -3.03
C GLY A 218 27.60 12.23 -3.13
N VAL A 219 27.91 11.62 -1.98
CA VAL A 219 28.49 10.27 -1.91
C VAL A 219 27.49 9.21 -2.39
N VAL A 220 26.21 9.37 -2.05
CA VAL A 220 25.14 8.50 -2.56
C VAL A 220 25.08 8.58 -4.08
N ALA A 221 24.99 9.79 -4.66
CA ALA A 221 24.92 9.97 -6.10
C ALA A 221 26.15 9.40 -6.81
N GLU A 222 27.35 9.61 -6.26
CA GLU A 222 28.59 9.04 -6.79
C GLU A 222 28.54 7.51 -6.82
N ASN A 223 28.15 6.87 -5.70
CA ASN A 223 28.09 5.41 -5.62
C ASN A 223 27.04 4.82 -6.57
N LEU A 224 25.87 5.46 -6.68
CA LEU A 224 24.83 5.00 -7.61
C LEU A 224 25.25 5.18 -9.07
N SER A 225 26.05 6.20 -9.39
CA SER A 225 26.53 6.44 -10.76
C SER A 225 27.51 5.39 -11.28
N LYS A 226 28.14 4.63 -10.38
CA LYS A 226 29.04 3.51 -10.72
C LYS A 226 28.28 2.31 -11.28
N ILE A 227 26.98 2.21 -11.01
CA ILE A 227 26.14 1.11 -11.49
C ILE A 227 25.53 1.52 -12.84
N PRO A 228 25.76 0.74 -13.93
CA PRO A 228 25.21 1.07 -15.24
C PRO A 228 23.70 1.28 -15.22
N ARG A 229 23.26 2.41 -15.76
CA ARG A 229 21.83 2.80 -15.92
C ARG A 229 21.02 2.91 -14.62
N PHE A 230 21.64 2.85 -13.43
CA PHE A 230 20.91 2.82 -12.16
C PHE A 230 20.18 4.13 -11.83
N THR A 231 20.69 5.27 -12.28
CA THR A 231 20.05 6.59 -12.11
C THR A 231 19.34 7.10 -13.37
N ASP A 232 19.37 6.31 -14.45
CA ASP A 232 18.76 6.68 -15.72
C ASP A 232 17.24 6.45 -15.67
N LEU A 233 16.46 7.49 -15.98
CA LEU A 233 15.00 7.39 -16.04
C LEU A 233 14.51 6.62 -17.27
N PHE A 234 15.34 6.53 -18.31
CA PHE A 234 15.05 5.79 -19.54
C PHE A 234 15.94 4.54 -19.66
N GLY A 235 16.54 4.12 -18.55
CA GLY A 235 17.35 2.93 -18.44
C GLY A 235 16.92 2.09 -17.25
N ILE A 236 17.40 0.85 -17.22
CA ILE A 236 17.22 -0.07 -16.11
C ILE A 236 18.54 -0.78 -15.82
N ALA A 237 18.92 -0.86 -14.56
CA ALA A 237 20.05 -1.67 -14.14
C ALA A 237 19.65 -3.15 -14.24
N VAL A 238 20.55 -3.98 -14.77
CA VAL A 238 20.29 -5.41 -14.94
C VAL A 238 21.14 -6.18 -13.93
N PRO A 239 20.56 -6.65 -12.81
CA PRO A 239 21.27 -7.49 -11.86
C PRO A 239 21.64 -8.82 -12.52
N VAL A 240 22.86 -9.29 -12.26
CA VAL A 240 23.38 -10.55 -12.83
C VAL A 240 23.87 -11.50 -11.73
N ASP A 241 23.84 -12.79 -12.01
CA ASP A 241 24.45 -13.80 -11.15
C ASP A 241 25.97 -13.85 -11.30
N GLU A 242 26.64 -14.75 -10.57
CA GLU A 242 28.10 -14.90 -10.61
C GLU A 242 28.65 -15.29 -11.99
N THR A 243 27.80 -15.86 -12.86
CA THR A 243 28.14 -16.25 -14.23
C THR A 243 27.90 -15.13 -15.24
N GLY A 244 27.26 -14.04 -14.83
CA GLY A 244 26.90 -12.91 -15.67
C GLY A 244 25.53 -13.04 -16.34
N ALA A 245 24.73 -14.05 -16.00
CA ALA A 245 23.36 -14.18 -16.52
C ALA A 245 22.39 -13.27 -15.75
N ALA A 246 21.42 -12.68 -16.45
CA ALA A 246 20.44 -11.80 -15.82
C ALA A 246 19.62 -12.53 -14.75
N VAL A 247 19.41 -11.87 -13.61
CA VAL A 247 18.60 -12.41 -12.53
C VAL A 247 17.12 -12.27 -12.87
N THR A 248 16.41 -13.39 -12.99
CA THR A 248 14.98 -13.39 -13.28
C THR A 248 14.26 -14.43 -12.42
N GLY A 249 12.99 -14.15 -12.11
CA GLY A 249 12.16 -15.12 -11.38
C GLY A 249 11.99 -16.46 -12.10
N ALA A 250 12.06 -16.47 -13.45
CA ALA A 250 11.98 -17.68 -14.26
C ALA A 250 13.25 -18.54 -14.17
N ALA A 251 14.41 -17.90 -14.09
CA ALA A 251 15.69 -18.59 -13.94
C ALA A 251 15.94 -19.08 -12.51
N GLY A 252 15.32 -18.45 -11.50
CA GLY A 252 15.48 -18.83 -10.10
C GLY A 252 16.91 -18.62 -9.56
N ASN A 253 17.72 -17.83 -10.27
CA ASN A 253 19.08 -17.47 -9.87
C ASN A 253 19.06 -16.27 -8.88
N LEU A 254 20.18 -16.09 -8.18
CA LEU A 254 20.38 -14.99 -7.23
C LEU A 254 21.43 -14.02 -7.78
N GLN A 255 21.32 -12.75 -7.38
CA GLN A 255 22.33 -11.75 -7.74
C GLN A 255 23.68 -12.12 -7.13
N GLY A 256 24.71 -12.16 -7.99
CA GLY A 256 26.07 -12.43 -7.55
C GLY A 256 26.64 -11.24 -6.79
N VAL A 257 27.57 -11.52 -5.88
CA VAL A 257 28.30 -10.50 -5.12
C VAL A 257 29.78 -10.76 -5.28
N ARG A 258 30.54 -9.75 -5.72
CA ARG A 258 32.01 -9.83 -5.83
C ARG A 258 32.63 -8.69 -5.04
N ASP A 259 33.58 -9.01 -4.17
CA ASP A 259 34.25 -8.04 -3.29
C ASP A 259 33.27 -7.17 -2.46
N GLY A 260 32.15 -7.78 -2.04
CA GLY A 260 31.09 -7.10 -1.29
C GLY A 260 30.19 -6.17 -2.12
N GLN A 261 30.35 -6.13 -3.44
CA GLN A 261 29.51 -5.35 -4.36
C GLN A 261 28.58 -6.25 -5.16
N ALA A 262 27.31 -5.84 -5.25
CA ALA A 262 26.31 -6.52 -6.05
C ALA A 262 26.64 -6.40 -7.55
N LEU A 263 26.52 -7.50 -8.28
CA LEU A 263 26.86 -7.55 -9.70
C LEU A 263 25.71 -7.03 -10.57
N PHE A 264 26.06 -6.17 -11.52
CA PHE A 264 25.19 -5.64 -12.55
C PHE A 264 25.85 -5.77 -13.93
N GLY A 265 25.06 -6.07 -14.95
CA GLY A 265 25.48 -6.03 -16.35
C GLY A 265 25.45 -4.60 -16.92
N ASP A 266 25.50 -4.48 -18.24
CA ASP A 266 25.57 -3.19 -18.95
C ASP A 266 24.31 -2.30 -18.81
N GLY A 267 23.24 -2.83 -18.21
CA GLY A 267 21.93 -2.20 -18.16
C GLY A 267 21.17 -2.35 -19.49
N ALA A 268 19.89 -1.96 -19.48
CA ALA A 268 19.05 -2.00 -20.67
C ALA A 268 18.30 -0.68 -20.86
N SER A 269 17.87 -0.40 -22.09
CA SER A 269 17.00 0.74 -22.38
C SER A 269 15.58 0.46 -21.87
N TYR A 270 15.01 1.45 -21.20
CA TYR A 270 13.63 1.41 -20.73
C TYR A 270 12.71 1.96 -21.82
N GLY A 271 12.07 1.05 -22.56
CA GLY A 271 11.24 1.40 -23.71
C GLY A 271 9.96 2.15 -23.34
N VAL A 272 9.35 2.82 -24.33
CA VAL A 272 8.09 3.55 -24.16
C VAL A 272 6.98 2.65 -23.58
N LEU A 273 6.93 1.39 -23.99
CA LEU A 273 5.94 0.45 -23.45
C LEU A 273 6.12 0.24 -21.94
N SER A 274 7.35 0.09 -21.45
CA SER A 274 7.64 -0.08 -20.02
C SER A 274 7.23 1.16 -19.21
N ILE A 275 7.46 2.36 -19.76
CA ILE A 275 6.99 3.61 -19.16
C ILE A 275 5.46 3.63 -19.08
N LEU A 276 4.77 3.32 -20.17
CA LEU A 276 3.30 3.27 -20.19
C LEU A 276 2.76 2.22 -19.22
N SER A 277 3.41 1.06 -19.11
CA SER A 277 3.06 0.03 -18.13
C SER A 277 3.21 0.52 -16.68
N CYS A 278 4.27 1.27 -16.36
CA CYS A 278 4.43 1.89 -15.04
C CYS A 278 3.36 2.96 -14.77
N LEU A 279 3.08 3.82 -15.75
CA LEU A 279 2.06 4.85 -15.64
C LEU A 279 0.66 4.24 -15.45
N ALA A 280 0.39 3.08 -16.05
CA ALA A 280 -0.89 2.39 -15.95
C ALA A 280 -1.24 1.93 -14.53
N TRP A 281 -0.27 1.82 -13.61
CA TRP A 281 -0.56 1.59 -12.18
C TRP A 281 -1.51 2.65 -11.62
N GLY A 282 -1.40 3.90 -12.08
CA GLY A 282 -2.29 4.99 -11.69
C GLY A 282 -3.76 4.76 -12.06
N LEU A 283 -4.06 3.90 -13.04
CA LEU A 283 -5.45 3.58 -13.39
C LEU A 283 -6.12 2.69 -12.34
N GLY A 284 -5.34 1.96 -11.54
CA GLY A 284 -5.85 1.09 -10.46
C GLY A 284 -6.69 1.85 -9.42
N TYR A 285 -6.34 3.11 -9.13
CA TYR A 285 -7.04 3.95 -8.14
C TYR A 285 -8.53 4.13 -8.43
N PHE A 286 -8.92 4.11 -9.71
CA PHE A 286 -10.32 4.26 -10.12
C PHE A 286 -11.19 3.04 -9.77
N GLY A 287 -10.56 1.89 -9.47
CA GLY A 287 -11.24 0.63 -9.18
C GLY A 287 -11.09 0.14 -7.74
N MET A 288 -10.32 0.83 -6.89
CA MET A 288 -10.02 0.39 -5.53
C MET A 288 -11.22 0.61 -4.60
N PRO A 289 -11.93 -0.45 -4.16
CA PRO A 289 -13.16 -0.30 -3.40
C PRO A 289 -12.94 0.41 -2.06
N GLN A 290 -11.81 0.13 -1.39
CA GLN A 290 -11.44 0.75 -0.13
C GLN A 290 -11.25 2.27 -0.27
N VAL A 291 -10.59 2.75 -1.32
CA VAL A 291 -10.40 4.20 -1.60
C VAL A 291 -11.73 4.87 -1.94
N LEU A 292 -12.49 4.27 -2.84
CA LEU A 292 -13.76 4.83 -3.31
C LEU A 292 -14.82 4.92 -2.19
N LEU A 293 -14.80 4.01 -1.22
CA LEU A 293 -15.65 4.10 -0.02
C LEU A 293 -15.32 5.35 0.81
N ARG A 294 -14.04 5.75 0.93
CA ARG A 294 -13.68 7.01 1.60
C ARG A 294 -14.29 8.20 0.87
N PHE A 295 -14.30 8.19 -0.46
CA PHE A 295 -14.95 9.24 -1.24
C PHE A 295 -16.44 9.31 -0.98
N MET A 296 -17.14 8.17 -0.89
CA MET A 296 -18.56 8.11 -0.54
C MET A 296 -18.84 8.63 0.88
N ALA A 297 -17.88 8.54 1.79
CA ALA A 297 -18.03 8.94 3.18
C ALA A 297 -17.65 10.41 3.49
N ILE A 298 -17.17 11.18 2.52
CA ILE A 298 -16.78 12.60 2.74
C ILE A 298 -17.98 13.43 3.27
N THR A 299 -17.77 14.26 4.27
CA THR A 299 -18.81 15.17 4.78
C THR A 299 -19.09 16.30 3.79
N ARG A 300 -20.31 16.86 3.80
CA ARG A 300 -20.67 17.97 2.90
C ARG A 300 -19.71 19.15 3.14
N SER A 301 -18.98 19.54 2.10
CA SER A 301 -18.48 20.92 1.94
C SER A 301 -19.62 21.79 1.44
#